data_AF-A0A838IGU8-F1
#
_entry.id   AF-A0A838IGU8-F1
#
_cell.length_a   1.000
_cell.length_b   1.000
_cell.length_c   1.000
_cell.angle_alpha   90.00
_cell.angle_beta   90.00
_cell.angle_gamma   90.00
#
_symmetry.space_group_name_H-M   'P 1'
#
loop_
_entity.id
_entity.type
_entity.pdbx_description
1 polymer ?
#
loop_
_entity_poly.entity_id
_entity_poly.type
_entity_poly.pdbx_seq_one_letter_code
_entity_poly.pdbx_strand_id
1 'polypeptide(L)'
;MAKQSPLQRVKAEFGSKAELAKKVAALLDRPEGEEAAAFEKRVSNLSNTKLLRLLEANKLVQSKFGSKDKLVDAIVRARFSGGNVDYGKKISGFTLPKLLDLARQHDLVRPSELR
;
A
#
# COMPACT_ATOMS: atom_id res chain seq x y z
N MET A 1 -5.02 16.98 -20.73
CA MET A 1 -5.61 17.04 -19.38
C MET A 1 -4.49 17.40 -18.40
N ALA A 2 -4.51 18.58 -17.78
CA ALA A 2 -3.51 18.93 -16.77
C ALA A 2 -3.64 17.96 -15.59
N LYS A 3 -2.53 17.34 -15.15
CA LYS A 3 -2.55 16.51 -13.93
C LYS A 3 -2.93 17.39 -12.76
N GLN A 4 -4.02 17.05 -12.08
CA GLN A 4 -4.40 17.72 -10.84
C GLN A 4 -3.26 17.59 -9.83
N SER A 5 -2.95 18.69 -9.14
CA SER A 5 -2.02 18.64 -8.01
C SER A 5 -2.55 17.69 -6.92
N PRO A 6 -1.66 17.09 -6.09
CA PRO A 6 -2.09 16.24 -4.98
C PRO A 6 -3.12 16.91 -4.06
N LEU A 7 -3.01 18.23 -3.85
CA LEU A 7 -3.97 18.98 -3.05
C LEU A 7 -5.35 19.09 -3.73
N GLN A 8 -5.38 19.42 -5.02
CA GLN A 8 -6.63 19.50 -5.80
C GLN A 8 -7.34 18.15 -5.83
N ARG A 9 -6.58 17.08 -6.05
CA ARG A 9 -7.11 15.71 -6.08
C ARG A 9 -7.69 15.28 -4.74
N VAL A 10 -6.99 15.58 -3.63
CA VAL A 10 -7.50 15.31 -2.27
C VAL A 10 -8.81 16.03 -2.01
N LYS A 11 -8.90 17.32 -2.37
CA LYS A 11 -10.13 18.10 -2.19
C LYS A 11 -11.27 17.57 -3.05
N ALA A 12 -11.01 17.21 -4.30
CA ALA A 12 -12.02 16.72 -5.23
C ALA A 12 -12.54 15.32 -4.87
N GLU A 13 -11.65 14.38 -4.50
CA GLU A 13 -12.02 12.98 -4.25
C GLU A 13 -12.40 12.68 -2.80
N PHE A 14 -11.86 13.44 -1.83
CA PHE A 14 -11.98 13.13 -0.40
C PHE A 14 -12.46 14.33 0.45
N GLY A 15 -12.62 15.51 -0.16
CA GLY A 15 -13.01 16.75 0.54
C GLY A 15 -11.87 17.38 1.35
N SER A 16 -11.15 16.58 2.16
CA SER A 16 -10.04 17.06 2.98
C SER A 16 -8.92 16.02 3.17
N LYS A 17 -7.74 16.50 3.59
CA LYS A 17 -6.62 15.64 3.98
C LYS A 17 -6.97 14.76 5.18
N ALA A 18 -7.72 15.28 6.14
CA ALA A 18 -8.10 14.54 7.33
C ALA A 18 -8.95 13.31 6.98
N GLU A 19 -9.91 13.46 6.07
CA GLU A 19 -10.75 12.35 5.60
C GLU A 19 -9.94 11.31 4.81
N LEU A 20 -9.02 11.75 3.94
CA LEU A 20 -8.10 10.83 3.28
C LEU A 20 -7.21 10.10 4.29
N ALA A 21 -6.68 10.79 5.31
CA ALA A 21 -5.83 10.19 6.33
C ALA A 21 -6.58 9.13 7.16
N LYS A 22 -7.81 9.41 7.58
CA LYS A 22 -8.67 8.43 8.27
C LYS A 22 -8.90 7.19 7.41
N LYS A 23 -9.25 7.39 6.14
CA LYS A 23 -9.47 6.29 5.20
C LYS A 23 -8.21 5.44 4.99
N VAL A 24 -7.04 6.08 4.89
CA VAL A 24 -5.75 5.38 4.78
C VAL A 24 -5.41 4.65 6.07
N ALA A 25 -5.62 5.26 7.25
CA ALA A 25 -5.34 4.63 8.54
C ALA A 25 -6.18 3.35 8.74
N ALA A 26 -7.46 3.37 8.33
CA ALA A 26 -8.33 2.20 8.39
C ALA A 26 -7.93 1.05 7.45
N LEU A 27 -7.11 1.32 6.43
CA LEU A 27 -6.67 0.34 5.44
C LEU A 27 -5.28 -0.23 5.71
N LEU A 28 -4.51 0.39 6.62
CA LEU A 28 -3.14 -0.02 6.91
C LEU A 28 -3.10 -0.90 8.14
N ASP A 29 -2.28 -1.95 8.09
CA ASP A 29 -1.95 -2.73 9.27
C ASP A 29 -1.21 -1.84 10.26
N ARG A 30 -1.78 -1.71 11.46
CA ARG A 30 -1.11 -1.02 12.56
C ARG A 30 0.09 -1.86 13.02
N PRO A 31 1.27 -1.27 13.20
CA PRO A 31 2.41 -1.97 13.77
C PRO A 31 2.10 -2.54 15.15
N GLU A 32 2.64 -3.73 15.45
CA GLU A 32 2.55 -4.33 16.77
C GLU A 32 3.22 -3.42 17.82
N GLY A 33 2.51 -3.13 18.91
CA GLY A 33 2.99 -2.26 19.99
C GLY A 33 2.74 -0.76 19.82
N GLU A 34 2.18 -0.30 18.68
CA GLU A 34 1.77 1.11 18.51
C GLU A 34 0.31 1.31 18.95
N GLU A 35 0.03 2.34 19.76
CA GLU A 35 -1.33 2.72 20.13
C GLU A 35 -2.12 3.22 18.91
N ALA A 36 -3.44 2.96 18.88
CA ALA A 36 -4.34 3.40 17.80
C ALA A 36 -4.21 4.90 17.51
N ALA A 37 -4.30 5.73 18.55
CA ALA A 37 -4.24 7.18 18.43
C ALA A 37 -2.87 7.67 17.93
N ALA A 38 -1.78 7.03 18.36
CA ALA A 38 -0.44 7.35 17.90
C ALA A 38 -0.27 7.02 16.41
N PHE A 39 -0.79 5.86 15.97
CA PHE A 39 -0.78 5.44 14.58
C PHE A 39 -1.58 6.40 13.68
N GLU A 40 -2.81 6.73 14.06
CA GLU A 40 -3.68 7.66 13.32
C GLU A 40 -3.05 9.06 13.24
N LYS A 41 -2.46 9.54 14.33
CA LYS A 41 -1.73 10.82 14.35
C LYS A 41 -0.54 10.78 13.39
N ARG A 42 0.21 9.69 13.34
CA ARG A 42 1.34 9.51 12.41
C ARG A 42 0.86 9.50 10.95
N VAL A 43 -0.24 8.80 10.65
CA VAL A 43 -0.82 8.76 9.30
C VAL A 43 -1.33 10.13 8.87
N SER A 44 -2.02 10.87 9.74
CA SER A 44 -2.53 12.22 9.43
C SER A 44 -1.42 13.26 9.16
N ASN A 45 -0.23 13.05 9.72
CA ASN A 45 0.95 13.87 9.46
C ASN A 45 1.61 13.59 8.09
N LEU A 46 1.28 12.49 7.41
CA LEU A 46 1.84 12.19 6.08
C LEU A 46 1.39 13.24 5.05
N SER A 47 2.19 13.46 4.01
CA SER A 47 1.82 14.39 2.93
C SER A 47 0.67 13.85 2.08
N ASN A 48 -0.09 14.75 1.43
CA ASN A 48 -1.17 14.39 0.50
C ASN A 48 -0.72 13.35 -0.55
N THR A 49 0.47 13.56 -1.13
CA THR A 49 1.06 12.64 -2.10
C THR A 49 1.29 11.25 -1.52
N LYS A 50 1.81 11.16 -0.28
CA LYS A 50 2.05 9.87 0.39
C LYS A 50 0.73 9.16 0.70
N LEU A 51 -0.28 9.89 1.18
CA LEU A 51 -1.58 9.33 1.48
C LEU A 51 -2.28 8.78 0.22
N LEU A 52 -2.27 9.54 -0.87
CA LEU A 52 -2.81 9.10 -2.15
C LEU A 52 -2.10 7.83 -2.65
N ARG A 53 -0.77 7.81 -2.60
CA ARG A 53 0.02 6.65 -3.02
C ARG A 53 -0.25 5.41 -2.18
N LEU A 54 -0.43 5.56 -0.86
CA LEU A 54 -0.77 4.45 0.03
C LEU A 54 -2.17 3.89 -0.28
N LEU A 55 -3.12 4.78 -0.55
CA LEU A 55 -4.47 4.38 -0.95
C LEU A 55 -4.47 3.63 -2.29
N GLU A 56 -3.75 4.14 -3.28
CA GLU A 56 -3.62 3.49 -4.60
C GLU A 56 -2.93 2.14 -4.51
N ALA A 57 -1.86 2.04 -3.72
CA ALA A 57 -1.19 0.77 -3.46
C ALA A 57 -2.17 -0.26 -2.86
N ASN A 58 -2.98 0.14 -1.88
CA ASN A 58 -3.96 -0.75 -1.27
C ASN A 58 -5.04 -1.18 -2.28
N LYS A 59 -5.60 -0.24 -3.05
CA LYS A 59 -6.56 -0.53 -4.12
C LYS A 59 -6.00 -1.50 -5.15
N LEU A 60 -4.75 -1.31 -5.57
CA LEU A 60 -4.09 -2.21 -6.52
C LEU A 60 -3.94 -3.62 -5.94
N VAL A 61 -3.50 -3.72 -4.68
CA VAL A 61 -3.37 -5.02 -4.00
C VAL A 61 -4.70 -5.73 -3.91
N GLN A 62 -5.76 -5.04 -3.49
CA GLN A 62 -7.09 -5.65 -3.41
C GLN A 62 -7.63 -6.04 -4.79
N SER A 63 -7.48 -5.19 -5.80
CA SER A 63 -7.99 -5.48 -7.15
C SER A 63 -7.26 -6.65 -7.81
N LYS A 64 -5.93 -6.71 -7.69
CA LYS A 64 -5.10 -7.65 -8.45
C LYS A 64 -4.78 -8.94 -7.70
N PHE A 65 -4.62 -8.87 -6.38
CA PHE A 65 -4.22 -10.00 -5.54
C PHE A 65 -5.28 -10.35 -4.50
N GLY A 66 -6.21 -9.46 -4.19
CA GLY A 66 -7.23 -9.63 -3.15
C GLY A 66 -6.76 -9.20 -1.76
N SER A 67 -5.59 -9.64 -1.32
CA SER A 67 -5.03 -9.29 -0.01
C SER A 67 -3.50 -9.19 -0.03
N LYS A 68 -2.95 -8.60 1.04
CA LYS A 68 -1.49 -8.53 1.27
C LYS A 68 -0.85 -9.92 1.34
N ASP A 69 -1.50 -10.88 2.00
CA ASP A 69 -0.99 -12.25 2.11
C ASP A 69 -0.93 -12.94 0.74
N LYS A 70 -1.96 -12.75 -0.10
CA LYS A 70 -1.95 -13.28 -1.47
C LYS A 70 -0.89 -12.62 -2.36
N LEU A 71 -0.58 -11.35 -2.13
CA LEU A 71 0.56 -10.69 -2.78
C LEU A 71 1.89 -11.33 -2.35
N VAL A 72 2.07 -11.58 -1.06
CA VAL A 72 3.25 -12.29 -0.53
C VAL A 72 3.39 -13.67 -1.16
N ASP A 73 2.32 -14.46 -1.19
CA ASP A 73 2.31 -15.78 -1.83
C ASP A 73 2.66 -15.70 -3.31
N ALA A 74 2.11 -14.74 -4.04
CA ALA A 74 2.41 -14.53 -5.46
C ALA A 74 3.90 -14.20 -5.67
N ILE A 75 4.48 -13.33 -4.84
CA ILE A 75 5.92 -12.99 -4.89
C ILE A 75 6.76 -14.23 -4.59
N VAL A 76 6.42 -14.99 -3.55
CA VAL A 76 7.13 -16.22 -3.16
C VAL A 76 7.13 -17.22 -4.31
N ARG A 77 5.97 -17.48 -4.93
CA ARG A 77 5.84 -18.41 -6.05
C ARG A 77 6.59 -17.95 -7.30
N ALA A 78 6.58 -16.65 -7.57
CA ALA A 78 7.30 -16.09 -8.72
C ALA A 78 8.83 -16.17 -8.54
N ARG A 79 9.30 -16.06 -7.30
CA ARG A 79 10.73 -16.15 -6.97
C ARG A 79 11.22 -17.59 -6.79
N PHE A 80 10.38 -18.45 -6.23
CA PHE A 80 10.68 -19.84 -5.88
C PHE A 80 9.55 -20.74 -6.39
N SER A 81 9.82 -21.52 -7.44
CA SER A 81 8.82 -22.40 -8.08
C SER A 81 8.22 -23.45 -7.13
N GLY A 82 8.98 -23.89 -6.12
CA GLY A 82 8.52 -24.79 -5.05
C GLY A 82 7.97 -24.09 -3.80
N GLY A 83 7.87 -22.76 -3.83
CA GLY A 83 7.57 -21.94 -2.65
C GLY A 83 8.75 -21.78 -1.71
N ASN A 84 8.60 -20.90 -0.72
CA ASN A 84 9.58 -20.68 0.34
C ASN A 84 8.90 -20.04 1.56
N VAL A 85 8.63 -20.85 2.58
CA VAL A 85 7.86 -20.42 3.77
C VAL A 85 8.64 -19.38 4.58
N ASP A 86 9.94 -19.57 4.77
CA ASP A 86 10.77 -18.64 5.55
C ASP A 86 10.91 -17.29 4.86
N TYR A 87 11.02 -17.29 3.53
CA TYR A 87 11.01 -16.06 2.74
C TYR A 87 9.65 -15.37 2.80
N GLY A 88 8.54 -16.12 2.70
CA GLY A 88 7.18 -15.60 2.87
C GLY A 88 6.99 -14.89 4.21
N LYS A 89 7.40 -15.55 5.32
CA LYS A 89 7.38 -14.96 6.66
C LYS A 89 8.24 -13.71 6.77
N LYS A 90 9.40 -13.68 6.10
CA LYS A 90 10.28 -12.50 6.11
C LYS A 90 9.63 -11.32 5.40
N ILE A 91 9.01 -11.53 4.24
CA ILE A 91 8.44 -10.43 3.46
C ILE A 91 7.04 -10.01 3.92
N SER A 92 6.30 -10.85 4.64
CA SER A 92 4.97 -10.48 5.18
C SER A 92 5.04 -9.28 6.15
N GLY A 93 6.16 -9.12 6.86
CA GLY A 93 6.44 -7.95 7.69
C GLY A 93 6.81 -6.68 6.92
N PHE A 94 6.95 -6.73 5.60
CA PHE A 94 7.26 -5.55 4.80
C PHE A 94 6.04 -4.65 4.61
N THR A 95 6.32 -3.36 4.41
CA THR A 95 5.29 -2.39 4.07
C THR A 95 4.75 -2.67 2.66
N LEU A 96 3.48 -2.34 2.43
CA LEU A 96 2.82 -2.56 1.15
C LEU A 96 3.57 -1.97 -0.06
N PRO A 97 4.13 -0.75 0.00
CA PRO A 97 4.92 -0.22 -1.11
C PRO A 97 6.17 -1.04 -1.41
N LYS A 98 6.81 -1.63 -0.39
CA LYS A 98 7.99 -2.48 -0.57
C LYS A 98 7.62 -3.83 -1.18
N LEU A 99 6.47 -4.40 -0.79
CA LEU A 99 5.93 -5.61 -1.41
C LEU A 99 5.59 -5.38 -2.88
N LEU A 100 4.97 -4.25 -3.22
CA LEU A 100 4.68 -3.90 -4.61
C LEU A 100 5.95 -3.70 -5.46
N ASP A 101 7.02 -3.18 -4.87
CA ASP A 101 8.31 -3.08 -5.56
C ASP A 101 8.92 -4.46 -5.84
N LEU A 102 8.86 -5.39 -4.88
CA LEU A 102 9.25 -6.79 -5.10
C LEU A 102 8.38 -7.46 -6.16
N ALA A 103 7.06 -7.24 -6.12
CA ALA A 103 6.14 -7.78 -7.12
C ALA A 103 6.46 -7.27 -8.51
N ARG A 104 6.87 -6.00 -8.64
CA ARG A 104 7.34 -5.41 -9.90
C ARG A 104 8.62 -6.07 -10.41
N GLN A 105 9.57 -6.43 -9.53
CA GLN A 105 10.80 -7.13 -9.94
C GLN A 105 10.54 -8.51 -10.56
N HIS A 106 9.38 -9.10 -10.26
CA HIS A 106 8.92 -10.37 -10.79
C HIS A 106 7.81 -10.22 -11.85
N ASP A 107 7.66 -9.04 -12.44
CA ASP A 107 6.65 -8.70 -13.47
C ASP A 107 5.18 -8.95 -13.04
N LEU A 108 4.92 -9.11 -11.74
CA LEU A 108 3.59 -9.28 -11.19
C LEU A 108 2.81 -7.96 -11.18
N VAL A 109 3.51 -6.82 -11.21
CA VAL A 109 2.94 -5.46 -11.24
C VAL A 109 3.72 -4.61 -12.22
N ARG A 110 3.01 -3.96 -13.15
CA ARG A 110 3.63 -3.07 -14.14
C ARG A 110 3.79 -1.67 -13.56
N PRO A 111 4.83 -0.91 -13.97
CA PRO A 111 5.02 0.47 -13.52
C PRO A 111 3.83 1.40 -13.82
N SER A 112 3.05 1.11 -14.86
CA SER A 112 1.83 1.84 -15.22
C SER A 112 0.69 1.66 -14.21
N GLU A 113 0.71 0.57 -13.44
CA GLU A 113 -0.34 0.23 -12.46
C GLU A 113 -0.09 0.90 -11.09
N LEU A 114 1.09 1.50 -10.89
CA LEU A 114 1.52 2.18 -9.66
C LEU A 114 1.42 3.71 -9.74
N ARG A 115 0.74 4.25 -10.77
CA ARG A 115 0.72 5.68 -11.13
C ARG A 115 -0.65 6.32 -10.97
#